data_AF-A0A364MDZ9-F1
#
_entry.id   AF-A0A364MDZ9-F1
#
_cell.length_a   1.000
_cell.length_b   1.000
_cell.length_c   1.000
_cell.angle_alpha   90.00
_cell.angle_beta   90.00
_cell.angle_gamma   90.00
#
_symmetry.space_group_name_H-M   'P 1'
#
loop_
_entity.id
_entity.type
_entity.pdbx_description
1 polymer ?
#
loop_
_entity_poly.entity_id
_entity_poly.type
_entity_poly.pdbx_seq_one_letter_code
_entity_poly.pdbx_strand_id
1 'polypeptide(L)'
;MFSFFRRGPPQTPEIPSDQAPSQQTTTQTSQSPPQPQNQRPESEPELKFINPQTKYKLLLGGLTFFAFSLWSTRRALNRRYLASVPPFYTSSLYHKPDVSGGAEAFEALNLATLNVLSLGMAGTGGILCALDINGVDDMRRFVRRGFYGDGGDVTKVDKELEDEVEAWVGSVLGEKFGVELKKEKERERNENKA
;
A
#
# COMPACT_ATOMS: atom_id res chain seq x y z
N MET A 1 -41.34 33.55 -15.56
CA MET A 1 -40.63 34.32 -16.60
C MET A 1 -39.83 33.33 -17.46
N PHE A 2 -40.25 33.22 -18.71
CA PHE A 2 -39.58 32.69 -19.91
C PHE A 2 -39.01 31.26 -19.94
N SER A 3 -39.92 30.38 -20.32
CA SER A 3 -39.71 29.21 -21.18
C SER A 3 -39.17 29.58 -22.56
N PHE A 4 -38.23 28.78 -23.09
CA PHE A 4 -37.92 28.72 -24.52
C PHE A 4 -37.87 27.26 -24.98
N PHE A 5 -39.05 26.74 -25.31
CA PHE A 5 -39.21 25.72 -26.34
C PHE A 5 -39.20 26.42 -27.70
N ARG A 6 -38.45 25.92 -28.68
CA ARG A 6 -38.76 26.14 -30.09
C ARG A 6 -38.74 24.81 -30.85
N ARG A 7 -39.88 24.57 -31.50
CA ARG A 7 -40.30 23.41 -32.29
C ARG A 7 -40.12 23.74 -33.78
N GLY A 8 -39.58 22.81 -34.57
CA GLY A 8 -40.29 22.07 -35.64
C GLY A 8 -39.64 22.31 -37.03
N PRO A 9 -40.07 21.62 -38.13
CA PRO A 9 -41.23 20.72 -38.27
C PRO A 9 -40.89 19.42 -39.10
N PRO A 10 -41.79 18.74 -39.85
CA PRO A 10 -42.25 17.37 -39.53
C PRO A 10 -42.07 16.34 -40.67
N GLN A 11 -42.38 15.06 -40.43
CA GLN A 11 -43.23 14.21 -41.31
C GLN A 11 -43.46 12.81 -40.71
N THR A 12 -44.70 12.33 -40.88
CA THR A 12 -45.31 11.16 -40.26
C THR A 12 -45.51 10.03 -41.32
N PRO A 13 -46.25 8.93 -41.07
CA PRO A 13 -45.81 7.53 -41.21
C PRO A 13 -46.44 6.83 -42.45
N GLU A 14 -46.12 5.57 -42.75
CA GLU A 14 -47.01 4.59 -43.43
C GLU A 14 -46.35 3.18 -43.43
N ILE A 15 -47.17 2.14 -43.50
CA ILE A 15 -46.91 0.72 -43.13
C ILE A 15 -46.59 -0.14 -44.42
N PRO A 16 -46.84 -1.48 -44.50
CA PRO A 16 -45.86 -2.58 -44.66
C PRO A 16 -45.87 -3.28 -46.05
N SER A 17 -45.18 -4.44 -46.10
CA SER A 17 -45.37 -5.61 -47.00
C SER A 17 -44.41 -5.80 -48.20
N ASP A 18 -43.71 -6.94 -48.08
CA ASP A 18 -43.61 -8.02 -49.07
C ASP A 18 -42.79 -7.90 -50.37
N GLN A 19 -42.22 -9.08 -50.69
CA GLN A 19 -41.77 -9.60 -51.98
C GLN A 19 -40.27 -9.46 -52.37
N ALA A 20 -39.57 -10.57 -52.15
CA ALA A 20 -38.55 -11.18 -53.02
C ALA A 20 -39.07 -11.30 -54.50
N PRO A 21 -38.27 -11.56 -55.57
CA PRO A 21 -37.24 -12.63 -55.63
C PRO A 21 -35.97 -12.38 -56.50
N SER A 22 -34.90 -13.09 -56.11
CA SER A 22 -33.98 -13.94 -56.91
C SER A 22 -33.36 -13.40 -58.22
N GLN A 23 -32.03 -13.44 -58.40
CA GLN A 23 -31.24 -14.52 -59.06
C GLN A 23 -29.83 -13.92 -59.37
N GLN A 24 -28.67 -14.57 -59.44
CA GLN A 24 -28.20 -15.94 -59.76
C GLN A 24 -26.69 -16.00 -59.32
N THR A 25 -26.19 -17.06 -58.63
CA THR A 25 -25.47 -18.25 -59.17
C THR A 25 -23.97 -17.94 -59.43
N THR A 26 -22.91 -18.64 -59.00
CA THR A 26 -22.54 -19.99 -58.48
C THR A 26 -21.12 -19.80 -57.84
N THR A 27 -20.52 -20.58 -56.94
CA THR A 27 -20.25 -22.03 -56.92
C THR A 27 -19.61 -22.40 -55.57
N GLN A 28 -20.15 -23.45 -54.92
CA GLN A 28 -19.52 -24.58 -54.19
C GLN A 28 -18.24 -24.38 -53.34
N THR A 29 -17.93 -25.10 -52.27
CA THR A 29 -18.56 -26.01 -51.28
C THR A 29 -17.37 -26.46 -50.42
N SER A 30 -17.43 -26.36 -49.09
CA SER A 30 -16.94 -27.40 -48.15
C SER A 30 -17.25 -27.00 -46.71
N GLN A 31 -17.92 -27.91 -46.02
CA GLN A 31 -18.47 -27.81 -44.66
C GLN A 31 -17.45 -28.23 -43.59
N SER A 32 -17.47 -27.61 -42.40
CA SER A 32 -17.66 -28.22 -41.05
C SER A 32 -17.49 -27.16 -39.92
N PRO A 33 -17.81 -27.41 -38.63
CA PRO A 33 -18.93 -26.82 -37.87
C PRO A 33 -18.47 -25.78 -36.79
N PRO A 34 -19.37 -25.20 -35.95
CA PRO A 34 -19.21 -23.85 -35.40
C PRO A 34 -18.33 -23.81 -34.15
N GLN A 35 -17.52 -22.77 -34.03
CA GLN A 35 -16.98 -22.35 -32.74
C GLN A 35 -17.49 -20.93 -32.46
N PRO A 36 -18.23 -20.70 -31.36
CA PRO A 36 -18.62 -19.35 -30.98
C PRO A 36 -17.33 -18.60 -30.64
N GLN A 37 -16.94 -17.70 -31.54
CA GLN A 37 -15.91 -16.72 -31.28
C GLN A 37 -16.50 -15.76 -30.24
N ASN A 38 -16.38 -16.13 -28.97
CA ASN A 38 -16.61 -15.26 -27.84
C ASN A 38 -15.45 -14.25 -27.85
N GLN A 39 -15.50 -13.31 -28.79
CA GLN A 39 -14.72 -12.10 -28.75
C GLN A 39 -15.28 -11.30 -27.59
N ARG A 40 -14.82 -11.62 -26.39
CA ARG A 40 -14.85 -10.68 -25.28
C ARG A 40 -13.92 -9.55 -25.74
N PRO A 41 -14.40 -8.33 -26.00
CA PRO A 41 -13.50 -7.19 -25.96
C PRO A 41 -12.98 -7.15 -24.52
N GLU A 42 -11.79 -7.68 -24.32
CA GLU A 42 -11.00 -7.41 -23.14
C GLU A 42 -10.56 -5.95 -23.29
N SER A 43 -11.51 -5.04 -23.05
CA SER A 43 -11.21 -3.68 -22.67
C SER A 43 -10.62 -3.77 -21.26
N GLU A 44 -9.38 -4.24 -21.17
CA GLU A 44 -8.53 -3.87 -20.05
C GLU A 44 -8.48 -2.34 -20.07
N PRO A 45 -8.91 -1.67 -19.00
CA PRO A 45 -8.58 -0.27 -18.87
C PRO A 45 -7.06 -0.22 -18.68
N GLU A 46 -6.31 -0.01 -19.76
CA GLU A 46 -4.93 0.45 -19.70
C GLU A 46 -4.92 1.79 -18.97
N LEU A 47 -4.95 1.74 -17.63
CA LEU A 47 -4.57 2.87 -16.78
C LEU A 47 -3.06 3.07 -16.98
N LYS A 48 -2.70 3.76 -18.07
CA LYS A 48 -1.37 4.34 -18.33
C LYS A 48 -1.04 5.48 -17.35
N PHE A 49 -1.45 5.35 -16.09
CA PHE A 49 -1.16 6.31 -15.03
C PHE A 49 0.05 5.89 -14.18
N ILE A 50 0.58 4.68 -14.39
CA ILE A 50 1.76 4.19 -13.69
C ILE A 50 3.00 4.63 -14.47
N ASN A 51 3.45 5.86 -14.19
CA ASN A 51 4.76 6.32 -14.62
C ASN A 51 5.83 5.39 -13.98
N PRO A 52 6.86 4.93 -14.73
CA PRO A 52 7.89 3.99 -14.24
C PRO A 52 8.76 4.53 -13.09
N GLN A 53 8.54 5.75 -12.60
CA GLN A 53 9.29 6.36 -11.51
C GLN A 53 8.46 6.64 -10.23
N THR A 54 7.36 5.93 -10.04
CA THR A 54 6.50 6.00 -8.83
C THR A 54 7.26 5.72 -7.54
N LYS A 55 8.24 4.81 -7.54
CA LYS A 55 9.07 4.47 -6.38
C LYS A 55 9.80 5.67 -5.78
N TYR A 56 10.40 6.52 -6.62
CA TYR A 56 11.12 7.70 -6.17
C TYR A 56 10.19 8.79 -5.64
N LYS A 57 8.98 8.90 -6.21
CA LYS A 57 7.97 9.85 -5.72
C LYS A 57 7.46 9.45 -4.34
N LEU A 58 7.21 8.17 -4.12
CA LEU A 58 6.77 7.66 -2.82
C LEU A 58 7.89 7.74 -1.78
N LEU A 59 9.13 7.39 -2.15
CA LEU A 59 10.29 7.53 -1.27
C LEU A 59 10.56 8.99 -0.92
N LEU A 60 10.62 9.89 -1.91
CA LEU A 60 10.87 11.30 -1.66
C LEU A 60 9.71 11.93 -0.88
N GLY A 61 8.46 11.57 -1.19
CA GLY A 61 7.29 12.00 -0.43
C GLY A 61 7.35 11.53 1.03
N GLY A 62 7.67 10.25 1.27
CA GLY A 62 7.84 9.71 2.62
C GLY A 62 8.99 10.35 3.38
N LEU A 63 10.16 10.53 2.74
CA LEU A 63 11.36 11.09 3.36
C LEU A 63 11.19 12.58 3.67
N THR A 64 10.61 13.36 2.75
CA THR A 64 10.30 14.78 2.99
C THR A 64 9.27 14.94 4.11
N PHE A 65 8.22 14.12 4.12
CA PHE A 65 7.22 14.11 5.19
C PHE A 65 7.84 13.68 6.53
N PHE A 66 8.72 12.69 6.55
CA PHE A 66 9.46 12.25 7.73
C PHE A 66 10.40 13.33 8.28
N ALA A 67 11.16 14.00 7.41
CA ALA A 67 12.01 15.12 7.80
C ALA A 67 11.18 16.27 8.40
N PHE A 68 10.04 16.58 7.79
CA PHE A 68 9.10 17.58 8.31
C PHE A 68 8.52 17.16 9.67
N SER A 69 8.16 15.88 9.85
CA SER A 69 7.67 15.34 11.13
C SER A 69 8.71 15.43 12.24
N LEU A 70 9.96 15.05 11.94
CA LEU A 70 11.08 15.17 12.88
C LEU A 70 11.38 16.63 13.22
N TRP A 71 11.31 17.54 12.24
CA TRP A 71 11.49 18.96 12.49
C TRP A 71 10.39 19.52 13.40
N SER A 72 9.13 19.17 13.14
CA SER A 72 7.99 19.56 13.98
C SER A 72 8.14 19.03 15.41
N THR A 73 8.53 17.76 15.57
CA THR A 73 8.81 17.15 16.87
C THR A 73 9.94 17.86 17.60
N ARG A 74 11.06 18.15 16.92
CA ARG A 74 12.19 18.87 17.50
C ARG A 74 11.81 20.27 17.94
N ARG A 75 11.00 20.98 17.13
CA ARG A 75 10.45 22.31 17.46
C ARG A 75 9.59 22.25 18.71
N ALA A 76 8.68 21.28 18.81
CA ALA A 76 7.79 21.10 19.94
C ALA A 76 8.56 20.74 21.22
N LEU A 77 9.45 19.75 21.16
CA LEU A 77 10.29 19.34 22.28
C LEU A 77 11.19 20.47 22.78
N ASN A 78 11.78 21.27 21.89
CA ASN A 78 12.63 22.40 22.29
C ASN A 78 11.83 23.47 23.05
N ARG A 79 10.58 23.75 22.63
CA ARG A 79 9.70 24.68 23.36
C ARG A 79 9.42 24.18 24.78
N ARG A 80 9.17 22.88 24.93
CA ARG A 80 8.91 22.23 26.24
C ARG A 80 10.16 22.20 27.11
N TYR A 81 11.30 21.88 26.50
CA TYR A 81 12.59 21.89 27.17
C TYR A 81 12.90 23.27 27.76
N LEU A 82 12.77 24.34 26.97
CA LEU A 82 12.99 25.70 27.46
C LEU A 82 12.01 26.11 28.58
N ALA A 83 10.75 25.65 28.53
CA ALA A 83 9.79 25.90 29.61
C ALA A 83 10.12 25.13 30.90
N SER A 84 10.78 23.98 30.78
CA SER A 84 11.19 23.17 31.94
C SER A 84 12.44 23.69 32.66
N VAL A 85 13.23 24.56 32.01
CA VAL A 85 14.43 25.14 32.62
C VAL A 85 14.03 26.23 33.62
N PRO A 86 14.37 26.09 34.92
CA PRO A 86 14.06 27.10 35.93
C PRO A 86 14.87 28.39 35.70
N PRO A 87 14.29 29.59 35.88
CA PRO A 87 15.04 30.85 35.95
C PRO A 87 16.06 30.88 37.10
N PHE A 88 17.10 31.72 36.98
CA PHE A 88 18.30 31.76 37.84
C PHE A 88 18.06 31.81 39.37
N TYR A 89 16.87 32.21 39.83
CA TYR A 89 16.56 32.34 41.25
C TYR A 89 15.36 31.50 41.70
N THR A 90 14.88 30.57 40.88
CA THR A 90 13.90 29.57 41.32
C THR A 90 14.58 28.22 41.55
N SER A 91 14.30 27.58 42.68
CA SER A 91 14.78 26.22 42.91
C SER A 91 13.94 25.23 42.10
N SER A 92 14.54 24.10 41.72
CA SER A 92 13.86 23.05 40.96
C SER A 92 12.59 22.51 41.64
N LEU A 93 12.46 22.65 42.95
CA LEU A 93 11.31 22.20 43.74
C LEU A 93 10.08 23.11 43.58
N TYR A 94 10.29 24.40 43.28
CA TYR A 94 9.22 25.39 43.16
C TYR A 94 8.92 25.77 41.70
N HIS A 95 9.76 25.36 40.75
CA HIS A 95 9.49 25.54 39.33
C HIS A 95 8.47 24.52 38.83
N LYS A 96 7.25 24.98 38.59
CA LYS A 96 6.18 24.17 38.00
C LYS A 96 5.73 24.86 36.71
N PRO A 97 6.15 24.38 35.53
CA PRO A 97 5.65 24.92 34.29
C PRO A 97 4.13 24.71 34.23
N ASP A 98 3.40 25.76 33.83
CA ASP A 98 1.96 25.66 33.64
C ASP A 98 1.69 24.77 32.42
N VAL A 99 1.05 23.63 32.67
CA VAL A 99 0.74 22.62 31.66
C VAL A 99 -0.74 22.27 31.70
N SER A 100 -1.39 22.40 30.55
CA SER A 100 -2.73 21.88 30.35
C SER A 100 -2.63 20.41 29.93
N GLY A 101 -2.91 19.49 30.86
CA GLY A 101 -2.74 18.05 30.62
C GLY A 101 -3.51 17.53 29.41
N GLY A 102 -4.72 18.03 29.14
CA GLY A 102 -5.49 17.64 27.96
C GLY A 102 -4.90 18.15 26.64
N ALA A 103 -4.44 19.41 26.62
CA ALA A 103 -3.81 19.99 25.43
C ALA A 103 -2.45 19.34 25.15
N GLU A 104 -1.69 19.02 26.20
CA GLU A 104 -0.39 18.38 26.09
C GLU A 104 -0.48 16.92 25.66
N ALA A 105 -1.48 16.18 26.16
CA ALA A 105 -1.75 14.82 25.70
C ALA A 105 -2.16 14.78 24.21
N PHE A 106 -3.00 15.73 23.76
CA PHE A 106 -3.39 15.81 22.35
C PHE A 106 -2.21 16.18 21.43
N GLU A 107 -1.36 17.12 21.85
CA GLU A 107 -0.12 17.45 21.13
C GLU A 107 0.81 16.23 21.07
N ALA A 108 1.01 15.52 22.18
CA ALA A 108 1.84 14.33 22.23
C ALA A 108 1.29 13.20 21.35
N LEU A 109 -0.02 12.97 21.36
CA LEU A 109 -0.68 11.97 20.52
C LEU A 109 -0.45 12.28 19.04
N ASN A 110 -0.68 13.53 18.61
CA ASN A 110 -0.48 13.91 17.21
C ASN A 110 1.00 13.88 16.79
N LEU A 111 1.91 14.27 17.68
CA LEU A 111 3.35 14.15 17.42
C LEU A 111 3.77 12.69 17.26
N ALA A 112 3.24 11.79 18.09
CA ALA A 112 3.51 10.36 18.00
C ALA A 112 2.95 9.74 16.71
N THR A 113 1.69 10.04 16.36
CA THR A 113 1.06 9.48 15.15
C THR A 113 1.75 9.96 13.88
N LEU A 114 2.13 11.25 13.80
CA LEU A 114 2.87 11.77 12.65
C LEU A 114 4.25 11.12 12.50
N ASN A 115 4.98 10.88 13.61
CA ASN A 115 6.28 10.21 13.55
C ASN A 115 6.17 8.74 13.11
N VAL A 116 5.19 7.99 13.63
CA VAL A 116 4.98 6.59 13.22
C VAL A 116 4.48 6.50 11.77
N LEU A 117 3.51 7.34 11.40
CA LEU A 117 2.97 7.39 10.04
C LEU A 117 4.07 7.73 9.03
N SER A 118 4.89 8.73 9.34
CA SER A 118 5.96 9.16 8.46
C SER A 118 7.09 8.13 8.36
N LEU A 119 7.42 7.45 9.46
CA LEU A 119 8.35 6.32 9.44
C LEU A 119 7.82 5.18 8.56
N GLY A 120 6.53 4.86 8.67
CA GLY A 120 5.88 3.87 7.81
C GLY A 120 5.95 4.26 6.34
N MET A 121 5.60 5.49 6.01
CA MET A 121 5.62 5.97 4.62
C MET A 121 7.04 6.02 4.03
N ALA A 122 8.03 6.48 4.79
CA ALA A 122 9.43 6.48 4.39
C ALA A 122 10.00 5.06 4.28
N GLY A 123 9.67 4.17 5.24
CA GLY A 123 10.08 2.78 5.25
C GLY A 123 9.51 2.00 4.07
N THR A 124 8.21 2.10 3.82
CA THR A 124 7.57 1.49 2.65
C THR A 124 8.14 2.04 1.34
N GLY A 125 8.36 3.36 1.25
CA GLY A 125 9.03 3.97 0.11
C GLY A 125 10.46 3.45 -0.11
N GLY A 126 11.21 3.25 0.98
CA GLY A 126 12.55 2.67 0.97
C GLY A 126 12.56 1.22 0.49
N ILE A 127 11.66 0.38 1.01
CA ILE A 127 11.52 -1.02 0.61
C ILE A 127 11.20 -1.12 -0.89
N LEU A 128 10.25 -0.32 -1.38
CA LEU A 128 9.89 -0.32 -2.80
C LEU A 128 11.06 0.12 -3.70
N CYS A 129 11.87 1.07 -3.23
CA CYS A 129 13.08 1.48 -3.96
C CYS A 129 14.18 0.40 -3.93
N ALA A 130 14.36 -0.31 -2.80
CA ALA A 130 15.38 -1.35 -2.65
C ALA A 130 15.07 -2.61 -3.50
N LEU A 131 13.79 -2.96 -3.61
CA LEU A 131 13.33 -4.12 -4.39
C LEU A 131 13.06 -3.80 -5.86
N ASP A 132 13.28 -2.54 -6.29
CA ASP A 132 13.00 -2.03 -7.63
C ASP A 132 11.54 -2.25 -8.09
N ILE A 133 10.58 -2.12 -7.16
CA ILE A 133 9.16 -2.35 -7.42
C ILE A 133 8.51 -1.02 -7.84
N ASN A 134 8.04 -0.93 -9.09
CA ASN A 134 7.35 0.26 -9.59
C ASN A 134 5.82 0.12 -9.61
N GLY A 135 5.32 -1.12 -9.53
CA GLY A 135 3.89 -1.41 -9.56
C GLY A 135 3.52 -2.81 -9.08
N VAL A 136 2.23 -3.14 -9.24
CA VAL A 136 1.64 -4.43 -8.82
C VAL A 136 2.20 -5.62 -9.59
N ASP A 137 2.57 -5.46 -10.87
CA ASP A 137 3.20 -6.52 -11.66
C ASP A 137 4.59 -6.91 -11.14
N ASP A 138 5.41 -5.91 -10.81
CA ASP A 138 6.74 -6.12 -10.22
C ASP A 138 6.61 -6.80 -8.85
N MET A 139 5.64 -6.38 -8.04
CA MET A 139 5.35 -7.01 -6.76
C MET A 139 4.92 -8.48 -6.93
N ARG A 140 4.05 -8.77 -7.90
CA ARG A 140 3.59 -10.15 -8.17
C ARG A 140 4.71 -11.02 -8.76
N ARG A 141 5.65 -10.43 -9.50
CA ARG A 141 6.86 -11.12 -9.99
C ARG A 141 7.84 -11.38 -8.84
N PHE A 142 8.05 -10.39 -7.96
CA PHE A 142 8.90 -10.52 -6.78
C PHE A 142 8.40 -11.62 -5.85
N VAL A 143 7.11 -11.63 -5.51
CA VAL A 143 6.50 -12.68 -4.67
C VAL A 143 6.66 -14.05 -5.32
N ARG A 144 6.37 -14.18 -6.62
CA ARG A 144 6.56 -15.46 -7.33
C ARG A 144 8.02 -15.88 -7.37
N ARG A 145 8.96 -14.95 -7.50
CA ARG A 145 10.39 -15.25 -7.45
C ARG A 145 10.84 -15.68 -6.04
N GLY A 146 10.29 -15.09 -4.99
CA GLY A 146 10.56 -15.52 -3.60
C GLY A 146 10.06 -16.93 -3.29
N PHE A 147 8.92 -17.34 -3.85
CA PHE A 147 8.35 -18.68 -3.60
C PHE A 147 8.85 -19.78 -4.55
N TYR A 148 9.16 -19.44 -5.80
CA TYR A 148 9.49 -20.44 -6.86
C TYR A 148 10.89 -20.27 -7.44
N GLY A 149 11.61 -19.21 -7.07
CA GLY A 149 12.81 -18.76 -7.77
C GLY A 149 14.03 -18.67 -6.87
N ASP A 150 14.39 -19.77 -6.21
CA ASP A 150 15.77 -20.26 -6.20
C ASP A 150 15.77 -21.69 -5.68
N GLY A 151 16.35 -22.62 -6.44
CA GLY A 151 16.54 -24.02 -6.03
C GLY A 151 17.63 -24.20 -4.97
N GLY A 152 17.89 -23.16 -4.18
CA GLY A 152 18.96 -23.07 -3.20
C GLY A 152 18.42 -22.51 -1.88
N ASP A 153 18.35 -23.36 -0.87
CA ASP A 153 18.58 -22.98 0.52
C ASP A 153 17.65 -21.93 1.17
N VAL A 154 16.43 -21.75 0.68
CA VAL A 154 15.38 -20.95 1.36
C VAL A 154 15.24 -21.39 2.82
N THR A 155 15.40 -22.69 3.10
CA THR A 155 15.35 -23.25 4.47
C THR A 155 16.48 -22.81 5.38
N LYS A 156 17.67 -22.44 4.87
CA LYS A 156 18.75 -21.90 5.73
C LYS A 156 18.59 -20.42 5.98
N VAL A 157 18.18 -19.65 4.97
CA VAL A 157 17.88 -18.22 5.13
C VAL A 157 16.71 -18.02 6.10
N ASP A 158 15.66 -18.84 5.98
CA ASP A 158 14.51 -18.83 6.89
C ASP A 158 14.94 -19.17 8.33
N LYS A 159 15.79 -20.19 8.49
CA LYS A 159 16.32 -20.57 9.81
C LYS A 159 17.18 -19.47 10.47
N GLU A 160 18.06 -18.82 9.70
CA GLU A 160 18.88 -17.72 10.21
C GLU A 160 18.01 -16.52 10.62
N LEU A 161 17.01 -16.19 9.80
CA LEU A 161 16.05 -15.14 10.11
C LEU A 161 15.26 -15.44 11.39
N GLU A 162 14.81 -16.69 11.57
CA GLU A 162 14.13 -17.11 12.79
C GLU A 162 14.99 -16.95 14.05
N ASP A 163 16.27 -17.32 13.97
CA ASP A 163 17.21 -17.23 15.10
C ASP A 163 17.53 -15.74 15.43
N GLU A 164 17.66 -14.89 14.41
CA GLU A 164 17.79 -13.42 14.57
C GLU A 164 16.54 -12.80 15.19
N VAL A 165 15.35 -13.26 14.79
CA VAL A 165 14.07 -12.79 15.35
C VAL A 165 13.94 -13.21 16.82
N GLU A 166 14.31 -14.45 17.19
CA GLU A 166 14.33 -14.90 18.59
C GLU A 166 15.26 -14.02 19.42
N ALA A 167 16.48 -13.75 18.93
CA ALA A 167 17.46 -12.93 19.62
C ALA A 167 16.98 -11.48 19.79
N TRP A 168 16.38 -10.90 18.75
CA TRP A 168 15.82 -9.56 18.79
C TRP A 168 14.65 -9.47 19.80
N VAL A 169 13.70 -10.41 19.75
CA VAL A 169 12.58 -10.47 20.69
C VAL A 169 13.09 -10.61 22.13
N GLY A 170 14.05 -11.50 22.37
CA GLY A 170 14.68 -11.67 23.68
C GLY A 170 15.34 -10.39 24.19
N SER A 171 15.97 -9.62 23.30
CA SER A 171 16.60 -8.34 23.66
C SER A 171 15.60 -7.21 23.98
N VAL A 172 14.44 -7.20 23.31
CA VAL A 172 13.46 -6.10 23.42
C VAL A 172 12.37 -6.38 24.44
N LEU A 173 11.74 -7.56 24.38
CA LEU A 173 10.63 -7.95 25.27
C LEU A 173 11.11 -8.69 26.53
N GLY A 174 12.39 -9.11 26.54
CA GLY A 174 13.02 -9.83 27.62
C GLY A 174 13.15 -11.32 27.35
N GLU A 175 14.13 -11.94 28.00
CA GLU A 175 14.56 -13.32 27.76
C GLU A 175 13.43 -14.35 27.88
N LYS A 176 12.46 -14.09 28.76
CA LYS A 176 11.25 -14.92 28.95
C LYS A 176 10.45 -15.10 27.66
N PHE A 177 10.26 -14.03 26.88
CA PHE A 177 9.49 -14.07 25.64
C PHE A 177 10.26 -14.75 24.50
N GLY A 178 11.58 -14.58 24.46
CA GLY A 178 12.42 -15.32 23.51
C GLY A 178 12.36 -16.83 23.75
N VAL A 179 12.41 -17.26 25.03
CA VAL A 179 12.28 -18.66 25.42
C VAL A 179 10.88 -19.22 25.09
N GLU A 180 9.82 -18.44 25.25
CA GLU A 180 8.47 -18.87 24.85
C GLU A 180 8.33 -19.06 23.34
N LEU A 181 8.86 -18.13 22.54
CA LEU A 181 8.88 -18.24 21.08
C LEU A 181 9.65 -19.49 20.62
N LYS A 182 10.80 -19.78 21.26
CA LYS A 182 11.58 -20.99 21.00
C LYS A 182 10.79 -22.27 21.32
N LYS A 183 10.10 -22.28 22.45
CA LYS A 183 9.30 -23.42 22.92
C LYS A 183 8.11 -23.68 22.00
N GLU A 184 7.47 -22.63 21.49
CA GLU A 184 6.39 -22.73 20.51
C GLU A 184 6.90 -23.30 19.18
N LYS A 185 8.04 -22.82 18.68
CA LYS A 185 8.73 -23.37 17.50
C LYS A 185 9.07 -24.87 17.66
N GLU A 186 9.60 -25.28 18.81
CA GLU A 186 9.90 -26.69 19.09
C GLU A 186 8.64 -27.57 19.11
N ARG A 187 7.52 -27.02 19.59
CA ARG A 187 6.22 -27.70 19.59
C ARG A 187 5.69 -27.89 18.16
N GLU A 188 5.68 -26.83 17.35
CA GLU A 188 5.26 -26.93 15.94
C GLU A 188 6.14 -27.92 15.16
N ARG A 189 7.45 -27.92 15.41
CA ARG A 189 8.39 -28.88 14.81
C ARG A 189 8.08 -30.33 15.18
N ASN A 190 7.65 -30.58 16.42
CA ASN A 190 7.28 -31.92 16.88
C ASN A 190 5.93 -32.37 16.33
N GLU A 191 4.96 -31.46 16.22
CA GLU A 191 3.64 -31.73 15.61
C GLU A 191 3.76 -32.01 14.10
N ASN A 192 4.67 -31.35 13.38
CA ASN A 192 4.89 -31.56 11.95
C ASN A 192 5.70 -32.84 11.61
N LYS A 193 6.18 -33.57 12.64
CA LYS A 193 7.03 -34.77 12.51
C LYS A 193 6.28 -36.06 12.90
N ALA A 194 5.06 -35.95 13.42
CA ALA A 194 4.15 -37.04 13.79
C ALA A 194 3.15 -37.31 12.67
#